data_AF-A0A6N7VCJ1-F1
#
_entry.id   AF-A0A6N7VCJ1-F1
#
_cell.length_a   1.000
_cell.length_b   1.000
_cell.length_c   1.000
_cell.angle_alpha   90.00
_cell.angle_beta   90.00
_cell.angle_gamma   90.00
#
_symmetry.space_group_name_H-M   'P 1'
#
loop_
_entity.id
_entity.type
_entity.pdbx_description
1 polymer ?
#
loop_
_entity_poly.entity_id
_entity_poly.type
_entity_poly.pdbx_seq_one_letter_code
_entity_poly.pdbx_strand_id
1 'polypeptide(L)'
;MKKRGFTLLELILVLFISSILILLINNLIFVNFKLSNRSFHQEMDYKNSTNCMLYIENLIRSSKEIEENNSKSNFILYVQNEESLSTYRFEQNGNNLYAYIRNTDSRKNREVAVPIGICKNSNIVYDKKRQGFDISIDFIEEESTSFYKTFIGKTYEK
;
A
#
# COMPACT_ATOMS: atom_id res chain seq x y z
N MET A 1 70.08 17.26 -4.93
CA MET A 1 69.26 16.37 -4.06
C MET A 1 68.84 15.16 -4.89
N LYS A 2 69.25 13.93 -4.53
CA LYS A 2 68.82 12.72 -5.25
C LYS A 2 67.31 12.54 -5.02
N LYS A 3 66.49 12.60 -6.08
CA LYS A 3 65.08 12.21 -6.01
C LYS A 3 65.05 10.71 -5.74
N ARG A 4 64.66 10.30 -4.52
CA ARG A 4 64.43 8.89 -4.19
C ARG A 4 63.15 8.47 -4.92
N GLY A 5 63.30 7.70 -6.00
CA GLY A 5 62.18 7.06 -6.67
C GLY A 5 61.68 5.87 -5.86
N PHE A 6 60.42 5.50 -6.05
CA PHE A 6 59.87 4.27 -5.49
C PHE A 6 60.58 3.06 -6.10
N THR A 7 60.81 2.06 -5.28
CA THR A 7 61.26 0.75 -5.77
C THR A 7 60.12 0.04 -6.48
N LEU A 8 60.44 -0.85 -7.42
CA LEU A 8 59.45 -1.64 -8.15
C LEU A 8 58.54 -2.45 -7.20
N LEU A 9 59.12 -2.97 -6.12
CA LEU A 9 58.40 -3.75 -5.12
C LEU A 9 57.38 -2.90 -4.35
N GLU A 10 57.75 -1.69 -3.93
CA GLU A 10 56.82 -0.75 -3.27
C GLU A 10 55.64 -0.40 -4.18
N LEU A 11 55.89 -0.21 -5.47
CA LEU A 11 54.83 0.12 -6.44
C LEU A 11 53.81 -1.03 -6.58
N ILE A 12 54.29 -2.27 -6.72
CA ILE A 12 53.42 -3.45 -6.82
C ILE A 12 52.59 -3.63 -5.54
N LEU A 13 53.21 -3.40 -4.38
CA LEU A 13 52.55 -3.56 -3.08
C LEU A 13 51.44 -2.51 -2.89
N VAL A 14 51.67 -1.26 -3.28
CA VAL A 14 50.64 -0.21 -3.27
C VAL A 14 49.49 -0.56 -4.21
N LEU A 15 49.77 -0.99 -5.44
CA LEU A 15 48.72 -1.39 -6.39
C LEU A 15 47.89 -2.57 -5.87
N PHE A 16 48.54 -3.54 -5.23
CA PHE A 16 47.85 -4.70 -4.64
C PHE A 16 46.90 -4.27 -3.52
N ILE A 17 47.37 -3.43 -2.59
CA ILE A 17 46.54 -2.90 -1.49
C ILE A 17 45.39 -2.05 -2.05
N SER A 18 45.66 -1.17 -3.01
CA SER A 18 44.62 -0.35 -3.66
C SER A 18 43.56 -1.20 -4.36
N SER A 19 43.95 -2.29 -5.03
CA SER A 19 43.00 -3.19 -5.69
C SER A 19 42.06 -3.87 -4.69
N ILE A 20 42.57 -4.34 -3.55
CA ILE A 20 41.74 -4.93 -2.49
C ILE A 20 40.80 -3.87 -1.91
N LEU A 21 41.30 -2.65 -1.68
CA LEU A 21 40.50 -1.56 -1.13
C LEU A 21 39.34 -1.18 -2.05
N ILE A 22 39.58 -1.08 -3.36
CA ILE A 22 38.54 -0.78 -4.35
C ILE A 22 37.47 -1.88 -4.34
N LEU A 23 37.86 -3.16 -4.24
CA LEU A 23 36.92 -4.27 -4.20
C LEU A 23 36.04 -4.23 -2.95
N LEU A 24 36.61 -3.92 -1.78
CA LEU A 24 35.86 -3.77 -0.53
C LEU A 24 34.89 -2.59 -0.60
N ILE A 25 35.35 -1.44 -1.09
CA ILE A 25 34.52 -0.23 -1.24
C ILE A 25 33.34 -0.50 -2.18
N ASN A 26 33.59 -1.13 -3.33
CA ASN A 26 32.53 -1.46 -4.29
C ASN A 26 31.48 -2.39 -3.68
N ASN A 27 31.89 -3.38 -2.90
CA ASN A 27 30.96 -4.29 -2.24
C ASN A 27 30.10 -3.55 -1.20
N LEU A 28 30.72 -2.68 -0.38
CA LEU A 28 29.98 -1.83 0.56
C LEU A 28 28.97 -0.93 -0.16
N ILE A 29 29.36 -0.27 -1.24
CA ILE A 29 28.46 0.59 -2.03
C ILE A 29 27.30 -0.23 -2.59
N PHE A 30 27.58 -1.39 -3.19
CA PHE A 30 26.55 -2.25 -3.78
C PHE A 30 25.54 -2.74 -2.74
N VAL A 31 26.01 -3.20 -1.58
CA VAL A 31 25.14 -3.64 -0.49
C VAL A 31 24.27 -2.49 0.01
N ASN A 32 24.85 -1.31 0.22
CA ASN A 32 24.10 -0.14 0.67
C ASN A 32 23.07 0.32 -0.37
N PHE A 33 23.41 0.29 -1.66
CA PHE A 33 22.46 0.64 -2.71
C PHE A 33 21.29 -0.34 -2.77
N LYS A 34 21.57 -1.64 -2.64
CA LYS A 34 20.54 -2.68 -2.58
C LYS A 34 19.63 -2.51 -1.35
N LEU A 35 20.21 -2.23 -0.18
CA LEU A 35 19.46 -1.95 1.05
C LEU A 35 18.60 -0.69 0.92
N SER A 36 19.15 0.38 0.34
CA SER A 36 18.43 1.63 0.11
C SER A 36 17.23 1.43 -0.82
N ASN A 37 17.43 0.75 -1.96
CA ASN A 37 16.36 0.45 -2.90
C ASN A 37 15.26 -0.42 -2.24
N ARG A 38 15.66 -1.42 -1.47
CA ARG A 38 14.73 -2.25 -0.70
C ARG A 38 13.90 -1.41 0.28
N SER A 39 14.55 -0.57 1.09
CA SER A 39 13.85 0.29 2.05
C SER A 39 12.86 1.23 1.36
N PHE A 40 13.22 1.74 0.18
CA PHE A 40 12.34 2.60 -0.62
C PHE A 40 11.07 1.87 -1.07
N HIS A 41 11.19 0.65 -1.61
CA HIS A 41 10.03 -0.14 -2.02
C HIS A 41 9.15 -0.53 -0.82
N GLN A 42 9.77 -0.94 0.29
CA GLN A 42 9.03 -1.25 1.52
C GLN A 42 8.24 -0.05 2.06
N GLU A 43 8.80 1.16 2.02
CA GLU A 43 8.09 2.36 2.44
C GLU A 43 6.91 2.69 1.50
N MET A 44 7.08 2.50 0.20
CA MET A 44 6.02 2.69 -0.78
C MET A 44 4.86 1.72 -0.55
N ASP A 45 5.18 0.43 -0.36
CA ASP A 45 4.20 -0.63 -0.11
C ASP A 45 3.43 -0.37 1.20
N TYR A 46 4.13 0.02 2.26
CA TYR A 46 3.53 0.42 3.54
C TYR A 46 2.59 1.63 3.42
N LYS A 47 2.96 2.64 2.63
CA LYS A 47 2.10 3.81 2.37
C LYS A 47 0.86 3.42 1.58
N ASN A 48 1.00 2.56 0.57
CA ASN A 48 -0.13 2.04 -0.21
C ASN A 48 -1.11 1.27 0.68
N SER A 49 -0.63 0.34 1.52
CA SER A 49 -1.49 -0.45 2.41
C SER A 49 -2.21 0.42 3.44
N THR A 50 -1.48 1.34 4.07
CA THR A 50 -2.02 2.24 5.09
C THR A 50 -3.07 3.20 4.50
N ASN A 51 -2.77 3.84 3.37
CA ASN A 51 -3.71 4.76 2.72
C ASN A 51 -4.98 4.03 2.25
N CYS A 52 -4.83 2.83 1.69
CA CYS A 52 -5.96 2.00 1.27
C CYS A 52 -6.86 1.65 2.47
N MET A 53 -6.28 1.21 3.59
CA MET A 53 -7.03 0.85 4.78
C MET A 53 -7.74 2.06 5.40
N LEU A 54 -7.03 3.18 5.55
CA LEU A 54 -7.59 4.43 6.08
C LEU A 54 -8.73 4.96 5.20
N TYR A 55 -8.61 4.83 3.88
CA TYR A 55 -9.66 5.25 2.95
C TYR A 55 -10.95 4.44 3.17
N ILE A 56 -10.84 3.11 3.26
CA ILE A 56 -11.98 2.21 3.52
C ILE A 56 -12.59 2.51 4.88
N GLU A 57 -11.77 2.62 5.92
CA GLU A 57 -12.21 2.92 7.28
C GLU A 57 -12.94 4.26 7.36
N ASN A 58 -12.40 5.32 6.74
CA ASN A 58 -13.04 6.63 6.72
C ASN A 58 -14.40 6.60 6.02
N LEU A 59 -14.54 5.87 4.91
CA LEU A 59 -15.83 5.72 4.24
C LEU A 59 -16.83 4.93 5.08
N ILE A 60 -16.40 3.87 5.75
CA ILE A 60 -17.25 3.10 6.66
C ILE A 60 -17.73 3.98 7.82
N ARG A 61 -16.82 4.71 8.47
CA ARG A 61 -17.13 5.58 9.62
C ARG A 61 -18.01 6.77 9.23
N SER A 62 -17.80 7.35 8.05
CA SER A 62 -18.61 8.47 7.53
C SER A 62 -19.92 8.05 6.87
N SER A 63 -20.14 6.74 6.67
CA SER A 63 -21.40 6.26 6.11
C SER A 63 -22.58 6.66 7.00
N LYS A 64 -23.65 7.14 6.40
CA LYS A 64 -24.93 7.39 7.07
C LYS A 64 -25.73 6.10 7.16
N GLU A 65 -25.85 5.42 6.03
CA GLU A 65 -26.61 4.19 5.87
C GLU A 65 -25.77 3.11 5.19
N ILE A 66 -26.11 1.85 5.48
CA ILE A 66 -25.46 0.67 4.92
C ILE A 66 -26.58 -0.22 4.39
N GLU A 67 -26.52 -0.53 3.09
CA GLU A 67 -27.45 -1.45 2.45
C GLU A 67 -26.73 -2.76 2.15
N GLU A 68 -27.36 -3.90 2.43
CA GLU A 68 -26.83 -5.20 2.02
C GLU A 68 -26.96 -5.37 0.51
N ASN A 69 -25.89 -5.84 -0.13
CA ASN A 69 -25.85 -6.09 -1.56
C ASN A 69 -25.46 -7.55 -1.82
N ASN A 70 -25.97 -8.12 -2.89
CA ASN A 70 -25.66 -9.50 -3.30
C ASN A 70 -24.34 -9.60 -4.12
N SER A 71 -23.52 -8.55 -4.13
CA SER A 71 -22.23 -8.51 -4.83
C SER A 71 -21.08 -9.10 -4.00
N LYS A 72 -19.86 -9.14 -4.56
CA LYS A 72 -18.65 -9.60 -3.86
C LYS A 72 -18.37 -8.84 -2.56
N SER A 73 -18.56 -7.52 -2.55
CA SER A 73 -18.82 -6.79 -1.31
C SER A 73 -20.28 -6.96 -0.96
N ASN A 74 -20.59 -7.51 0.21
CA ASN A 74 -21.98 -7.75 0.60
C ASN A 74 -22.71 -6.47 1.08
N PHE A 75 -22.19 -5.28 0.75
CA PHE A 75 -22.75 -4.00 1.19
C PHE A 75 -22.53 -2.86 0.18
N ILE A 76 -23.33 -1.81 0.34
CA ILE A 76 -23.18 -0.47 -0.24
C ILE A 76 -23.22 0.54 0.91
N LEU A 77 -22.26 1.47 0.93
CA LEU A 77 -22.22 2.57 1.88
C LEU A 77 -22.84 3.82 1.27
N TYR A 78 -23.72 4.48 2.01
CA TYR A 78 -24.26 5.79 1.65
C TYR A 78 -23.51 6.86 2.43
N VAL A 79 -22.76 7.70 1.74
CA VAL A 79 -21.99 8.80 2.33
C VAL A 79 -22.58 10.12 1.84
N GLN A 80 -23.02 10.97 2.78
CA GLN A 80 -23.56 12.28 2.48
C GLN A 80 -22.44 13.31 2.56
N ASN A 81 -22.28 14.11 1.51
CA ASN A 81 -21.30 15.18 1.45
C ASN A 81 -21.99 16.49 1.10
N GLU A 82 -22.09 17.39 2.08
CA GLU A 82 -22.83 18.66 2.07
C GLU A 82 -24.27 18.51 1.54
N GLU A 83 -24.45 18.59 0.22
CA GLU A 83 -25.76 18.53 -0.46
C GLU A 83 -25.95 17.28 -1.33
N SER A 84 -24.90 16.44 -1.47
CA SER A 84 -24.93 15.28 -2.37
C SER A 84 -24.83 13.96 -1.63
N LEU A 85 -25.58 12.96 -2.09
CA LEU A 85 -25.51 11.60 -1.57
C LEU A 85 -24.75 10.73 -2.57
N SER A 86 -23.76 9.99 -2.07
CA SER A 86 -22.93 9.11 -2.88
C SER A 86 -22.91 7.71 -2.30
N THR A 87 -22.95 6.73 -3.18
CA THR A 87 -22.85 5.31 -2.84
C THR A 87 -21.45 4.79 -3.13
N TYR A 88 -20.93 4.01 -2.21
CA TYR A 88 -19.60 3.41 -2.29
C TYR A 88 -19.70 1.90 -2.10
N ARG A 89 -19.00 1.14 -2.95
CA ARG A 89 -18.74 -0.29 -2.76
C ARG A 89 -17.28 -0.60 -3.11
N PHE A 90 -16.74 -1.68 -2.57
CA PHE A 90 -15.35 -2.08 -2.80
C PHE A 90 -15.30 -3.39 -3.55
N GLU A 91 -14.48 -3.46 -4.58
CA GLU A 91 -14.26 -4.71 -5.29
C GLU A 91 -12.84 -4.77 -5.84
N GLN A 92 -12.24 -5.94 -5.71
CA GLN A 92 -10.94 -6.22 -6.31
C GLN A 92 -11.11 -6.74 -7.73
N ASN A 93 -10.35 -6.15 -8.64
CA ASN A 93 -10.21 -6.61 -10.01
C ASN A 93 -8.72 -6.80 -10.33
N GLY A 94 -8.32 -8.06 -10.53
CA GLY A 94 -6.90 -8.43 -10.61
C GLY A 94 -6.18 -8.09 -9.31
N ASN A 95 -5.08 -7.35 -9.41
CA ASN A 95 -4.28 -6.93 -8.27
C ASN A 95 -4.69 -5.57 -7.69
N ASN A 96 -5.70 -4.90 -8.27
CA ASN A 96 -6.12 -3.58 -7.83
C ASN A 96 -7.43 -3.68 -7.04
N LEU A 97 -7.47 -3.03 -5.88
CA LEU A 97 -8.68 -2.78 -5.15
C LEU A 97 -9.29 -1.46 -5.63
N TYR A 98 -10.57 -1.49 -5.99
CA TYR A 98 -11.30 -0.32 -6.47
C TYR A 98 -12.39 0.07 -5.48
N ALA A 99 -12.54 1.38 -5.29
CA ALA A 99 -13.76 1.99 -4.78
C ALA A 99 -14.65 2.37 -5.97
N TYR A 100 -15.82 1.79 -6.01
CA TYR A 100 -16.85 2.10 -6.99
C TYR A 100 -17.79 3.14 -6.41
N ILE A 101 -17.84 4.30 -7.06
CA ILE A 101 -18.53 5.49 -6.58
C ILE A 101 -19.67 5.81 -7.53
N ARG A 102 -20.86 6.03 -6.98
CA ARG A 102 -22.02 6.48 -7.73
C ARG A 102 -22.72 7.61 -6.98
N ASN A 103 -22.85 8.75 -7.65
CA ASN A 103 -23.62 9.88 -7.14
C ASN A 103 -25.12 9.63 -7.39
N THR A 104 -25.92 9.63 -6.33
CA THR A 104 -27.36 9.33 -6.42
C THR A 104 -28.17 10.47 -7.03
N ASP A 105 -27.65 11.70 -7.03
CA ASP A 105 -28.31 12.89 -7.58
C ASP A 105 -28.05 13.04 -9.09
N SER A 106 -27.12 12.27 -9.64
CA SER A 106 -26.80 12.31 -11.06
C SER A 106 -27.84 11.57 -11.90
N ARG A 107 -28.42 12.24 -12.90
CA ARG A 107 -29.38 11.64 -13.85
C ARG A 107 -28.79 10.48 -14.68
N LYS A 108 -27.46 10.35 -14.69
CA LYS A 108 -26.75 9.27 -15.37
C LYS A 108 -26.33 8.29 -14.29
N ASN A 109 -26.96 7.12 -14.26
CA ASN A 109 -26.72 6.04 -13.30
C ASN A 109 -25.36 5.34 -13.56
N ARG A 110 -24.27 6.12 -13.62
CA ARG A 110 -22.93 5.67 -14.00
C ARG A 110 -22.09 5.55 -12.74
N GLU A 111 -21.56 4.36 -12.54
CA GLU A 111 -20.59 4.08 -11.50
C GLU A 111 -19.17 4.38 -12.03
N VAL A 112 -18.35 5.01 -11.19
CA VAL A 112 -16.94 5.31 -11.48
C VAL A 112 -16.08 4.43 -10.59
N ALA A 113 -15.15 3.67 -11.19
CA ALA A 113 -14.18 2.88 -10.47
C ALA A 113 -12.90 3.69 -10.23
N VAL A 114 -12.52 3.87 -8.97
CA VAL A 114 -11.29 4.55 -8.55
C VAL A 114 -10.37 3.53 -7.88
N PRO A 115 -9.13 3.32 -8.38
CA PRO A 115 -8.18 2.43 -7.72
C PRO A 115 -7.76 3.06 -6.38
N ILE A 116 -7.84 2.28 -5.31
CA ILE A 116 -7.51 2.74 -3.95
C ILE A 116 -6.30 2.02 -3.34
N GLY A 117 -5.87 0.92 -3.94
CA GLY A 117 -4.66 0.21 -3.53
C GLY A 117 -4.39 -1.03 -4.36
N ILE A 118 -3.18 -1.57 -4.21
CA ILE A 118 -2.72 -2.80 -4.87
C ILE A 118 -2.65 -3.94 -3.85
N CYS A 119 -3.40 -5.02 -4.05
CA CYS A 119 -3.48 -6.17 -3.14
C CYS A 119 -3.57 -7.52 -3.88
N LYS A 120 -3.07 -8.60 -3.23
CA LYS A 120 -3.21 -9.99 -3.69
C LYS A 120 -4.63 -10.47 -3.53
N ASN A 121 -5.21 -10.20 -2.37
CA ASN A 121 -6.55 -10.61 -2.02
C ASN A 121 -7.17 -9.60 -1.06
N SER A 122 -8.48 -9.44 -1.17
CA SER A 122 -9.27 -8.57 -0.31
C SER A 122 -10.60 -9.24 -0.01
N ASN A 123 -10.99 -9.18 1.25
CA ASN A 123 -12.27 -9.63 1.73
C ASN A 123 -12.81 -8.57 2.68
N ILE A 124 -13.87 -7.88 2.27
CA ILE A 124 -14.46 -6.77 2.99
C ILE A 124 -15.94 -7.08 3.12
N VAL A 125 -16.39 -7.39 4.34
CA VAL A 125 -17.72 -7.93 4.60
C VAL A 125 -18.38 -7.17 5.73
N TYR A 126 -19.65 -6.85 5.57
CA TYR A 126 -20.50 -6.29 6.62
C TYR A 126 -21.27 -7.41 7.34
N ASP A 127 -21.21 -7.44 8.67
CA ASP A 127 -22.04 -8.28 9.53
C ASP A 127 -23.12 -7.44 10.22
N LYS A 128 -24.35 -7.58 9.75
CA LYS A 128 -25.52 -6.88 10.29
C LYS A 128 -25.86 -7.28 11.73
N LYS A 129 -25.57 -8.51 12.16
CA LYS A 129 -25.83 -8.96 13.54
C LYS A 129 -24.91 -8.27 14.53
N ARG A 130 -23.66 -8.05 14.13
CA ARG A 130 -22.64 -7.37 14.93
C ARG A 130 -22.57 -5.86 14.68
N GLN A 131 -23.34 -5.36 13.70
CA GLN A 131 -23.29 -3.97 13.23
C GLN A 131 -21.86 -3.51 12.97
N GLY A 132 -21.09 -4.33 12.26
CA GLY A 132 -19.68 -4.05 12.01
C GLY A 132 -19.15 -4.69 10.74
N PHE A 133 -17.92 -4.32 10.40
CA PHE A 133 -17.25 -4.73 9.18
C PHE A 133 -16.03 -5.58 9.51
N ASP A 134 -15.93 -6.75 8.89
CA ASP A 134 -14.73 -7.56 8.87
C ASP A 134 -13.95 -7.25 7.60
N ILE A 135 -12.77 -6.67 7.77
CA ILE A 135 -11.89 -6.25 6.66
C ILE A 135 -10.62 -7.08 6.75
N SER A 136 -10.28 -7.79 5.68
CA SER A 136 -9.07 -8.60 5.56
C SER A 136 -8.44 -8.36 4.19
N ILE A 137 -7.26 -7.75 4.15
CA ILE A 137 -6.55 -7.43 2.90
C ILE A 137 -5.12 -7.95 2.99
N ASP A 138 -4.70 -8.70 1.97
CA ASP A 138 -3.34 -9.17 1.75
C ASP A 138 -2.70 -8.31 0.66
N PHE A 139 -1.78 -7.41 1.03
CA PHE A 139 -1.14 -6.51 0.09
C PHE A 139 0.04 -7.17 -0.63
N ILE A 140 0.29 -6.74 -1.87
CA ILE A 140 1.47 -7.17 -2.60
C ILE A 140 2.65 -6.33 -2.12
N GLU A 141 3.67 -6.99 -1.57
CA GLU A 141 4.98 -6.37 -1.30
C GLU A 141 6.06 -7.20 -2.00
N GLU A 142 7.19 -6.57 -2.35
CA GLU A 142 8.28 -7.24 -3.09
C GLU A 142 8.88 -8.45 -2.36
N GLU A 143 8.99 -8.39 -1.02
CA GLU A 143 9.67 -9.42 -0.23
C GLU A 143 8.81 -10.04 0.89
N SER A 144 7.59 -9.52 1.11
CA SER A 144 6.68 -9.99 2.14
C SER A 144 5.21 -9.92 1.72
N THR A 145 4.35 -10.53 2.51
CA THR A 145 2.90 -10.32 2.45
C THR A 145 2.50 -9.59 3.71
N SER A 146 2.04 -8.34 3.58
CA SER A 146 1.39 -7.67 4.70
C SER A 146 -0.09 -8.01 4.70
N PHE A 147 -0.50 -8.71 5.75
CA PHE A 147 -1.89 -9.06 5.98
C PHE A 147 -2.46 -8.14 7.05
N TYR A 148 -3.47 -7.36 6.67
CA TYR A 148 -4.20 -6.50 7.59
C TYR A 148 -5.58 -7.08 7.81
N LYS A 149 -5.92 -7.31 9.08
CA LYS A 149 -7.26 -7.69 9.51
C LYS A 149 -7.73 -6.69 10.56
N THR A 150 -8.88 -6.09 10.31
CA THR A 150 -9.51 -5.17 11.25
C THR A 150 -11.01 -5.42 11.33
N PHE A 151 -11.58 -5.07 12.47
CA PHE A 151 -13.01 -5.04 12.69
C PHE A 151 -13.44 -3.60 13.00
N ILE A 152 -14.42 -3.08 12.27
CA ILE A 152 -14.96 -1.75 12.49
C ILE A 152 -16.41 -1.88 12.94
N GLY A 153 -16.67 -1.63 14.22
CA GLY A 153 -18.03 -1.52 14.75
C GLY A 153 -18.60 -0.12 14.52
N LYS A 154 -19.90 -0.02 14.21
CA LYS A 154 -20.59 1.25 14.07
C LYS A 154 -21.56 1.46 15.24
N THR A 155 -21.16 2.29 16.20
CA THR A 155 -22.05 2.79 17.24
C THR A 155 -22.84 3.97 16.68
N TYR A 156 -24.16 3.78 16.52
CA TYR A 156 -25.07 4.91 16.29
C TYR A 156 -25.24 5.64 17.62
N GLU A 157 -24.68 6.85 17.74
CA GLU A 157 -25.13 7.77 18.79
C GLU A 157 -26.59 8.12 18.50
N LYS A 158 -27.44 7.86 19.50
CA LYS A 158 -28.90 8.06 19.44
C LYS A 158 -29.28 9.52 19.57
#